data_AF-A0AAJ2EX09-F1
#
_entry.id   AF-A0AAJ2EX09-F1
#
_cell.length_a   1.000
_cell.length_b   1.000
_cell.length_c   1.000
_cell.angle_alpha   90.00
_cell.angle_beta   90.00
_cell.angle_gamma   90.00
#
_symmetry.space_group_name_H-M   'P 1'
#
loop_
_entity.id
_entity.type
_entity.pdbx_description
1 polymer ?
#
loop_
_entity_poly.entity_id
_entity_poly.type
_entity_poly.pdbx_seq_one_letter_code
_entity_poly.pdbx_strand_id
1 'polypeptide(L)'
;MKSLIPLLLLPLALGACTKEQGRPNDLGLPSCDLAQQRALPGELGGSITDPLQAHISMRANVLQADVSTARIARRISQQQANQFSERIAQVRQRSYDFVKQQGFLSAAERASFDREFDGIAEQICKPH
;
A
#
# COMPACT_ATOMS: atom_id res chain seq x y z
N MET A 1 -62.55 25.06 19.66
CA MET A 1 -61.90 24.13 18.72
C MET A 1 -60.53 23.80 19.30
N LYS A 2 -60.30 22.55 19.73
CA LYS A 2 -59.04 22.07 20.34
C LYS A 2 -58.01 21.90 19.21
N SER A 3 -56.86 22.57 19.30
CA SER A 3 -55.72 22.31 18.43
C SER A 3 -54.67 21.50 19.21
N LEU A 4 -54.50 20.24 18.82
CA LEU A 4 -53.47 19.32 19.30
C LEU A 4 -52.20 19.56 18.47
N ILE A 5 -51.12 20.01 19.11
CA ILE A 5 -49.79 20.11 18.48
C ILE A 5 -49.09 18.77 18.69
N PRO A 6 -48.71 18.03 17.63
CA PRO A 6 -47.96 16.79 17.79
C PRO A 6 -46.48 17.12 18.06
N LEU A 7 -45.97 16.53 19.14
CA LEU A 7 -44.57 16.55 19.52
C LEU A 7 -43.76 15.71 18.49
N LEU A 8 -43.02 16.37 17.61
CA LEU A 8 -42.07 15.72 16.69
C LEU A 8 -40.85 15.24 17.47
N LEU A 9 -40.78 13.94 17.75
CA LEU A 9 -39.60 13.24 18.25
C LEU A 9 -38.61 13.07 17.09
N LEU A 10 -37.49 13.81 17.14
CA LEU A 10 -36.33 13.57 16.29
C LEU A 10 -35.56 12.34 16.81
N PRO A 11 -35.40 11.26 16.02
CA PRO A 11 -34.48 10.19 16.39
C PRO A 11 -33.05 10.69 16.20
N LEU A 12 -32.29 10.77 17.29
CA LEU A 12 -30.84 10.85 17.27
C LEU A 12 -30.30 9.59 16.58
N ALA A 13 -29.94 9.71 15.31
CA ALA A 13 -29.22 8.66 14.61
C ALA A 13 -27.79 8.62 15.19
N LEU A 14 -27.54 7.68 16.12
CA LEU A 14 -26.19 7.27 16.44
C LEU A 14 -25.56 6.74 15.15
N GLY A 15 -24.60 7.46 14.61
CA GLY A 15 -23.75 6.98 13.53
C GLY A 15 -23.12 5.66 13.96
N ALA A 16 -23.62 4.56 13.41
CA ALA A 16 -23.00 3.27 13.56
C ALA A 16 -21.64 3.35 12.87
N CYS A 17 -20.56 3.34 13.66
CA CYS A 17 -19.24 2.97 13.17
C CYS A 17 -19.34 1.53 12.66
N THR A 18 -19.68 1.35 11.39
CA THR A 18 -19.54 0.07 10.71
C THR A 18 -18.05 -0.17 10.57
N LYS A 19 -17.44 -0.86 11.55
CA LYS A 19 -16.21 -1.61 11.31
C LYS A 19 -16.53 -2.55 10.14
N GLU A 20 -15.92 -2.33 8.99
CA GLU A 20 -15.81 -3.38 7.98
C GLU A 20 -15.30 -4.63 8.69
N GLN A 21 -16.13 -5.66 8.76
CA GLN A 21 -15.74 -6.96 9.26
C GLN A 21 -14.78 -7.55 8.24
N GLY A 22 -13.49 -7.24 8.40
CA GLY A 22 -12.42 -7.87 7.65
C GLY A 22 -12.55 -9.39 7.75
N ARG A 23 -12.26 -10.10 6.66
CA ARG A 23 -12.32 -11.56 6.65
C ARG A 23 -11.43 -12.11 7.77
N PRO A 24 -11.78 -13.22 8.44
CA PRO A 24 -11.04 -13.73 9.61
C PRO A 24 -9.54 -14.04 9.41
N ASN A 25 -9.02 -13.93 8.18
CA ASN A 25 -7.63 -14.17 7.79
C ASN A 25 -7.00 -13.05 6.95
N ASP A 26 -7.69 -11.91 6.82
CA ASP A 26 -7.16 -10.76 6.12
C ASP A 26 -6.25 -9.95 7.06
N LEU A 27 -4.98 -9.83 6.71
CA LEU A 27 -4.03 -8.99 7.43
C LEU A 27 -4.21 -7.50 7.12
N GLY A 28 -5.10 -7.15 6.20
CA GLY A 28 -5.36 -5.77 5.78
C GLY A 28 -4.12 -5.11 5.18
N LEU A 29 -3.24 -5.90 4.52
CA LEU A 29 -2.01 -5.39 3.94
C LEU A 29 -2.36 -4.44 2.78
N PRO A 30 -1.99 -3.15 2.83
CA PRO A 30 -2.27 -2.23 1.74
C PRO A 30 -1.69 -2.68 0.40
N SER A 31 -0.59 -3.46 0.42
CA SER A 31 0.02 -4.04 -0.78
C SER A 31 -0.90 -4.96 -1.58
N CYS A 32 -1.98 -5.46 -0.99
CA CYS A 32 -2.91 -6.38 -1.66
C CYS A 32 -3.88 -5.69 -2.62
N ASP A 33 -4.07 -4.36 -2.53
CA ASP A 33 -4.79 -3.60 -3.55
C ASP A 33 -3.80 -3.05 -4.59
N LEU A 34 -3.53 -3.83 -5.63
CA LEU A 34 -2.56 -3.45 -6.66
C LEU A 34 -2.96 -2.16 -7.40
N ALA A 35 -4.27 -1.90 -7.56
CA ALA A 35 -4.74 -0.70 -8.25
C ALA A 35 -4.45 0.55 -7.40
N GLN A 36 -4.77 0.49 -6.11
CA GLN A 36 -4.46 1.58 -5.18
C GLN A 36 -2.94 1.77 -5.03
N GLN A 37 -2.18 0.68 -4.91
CA GLN A 37 -0.72 0.74 -4.77
C GLN A 37 -0.04 1.37 -5.98
N ARG A 38 -0.43 1.00 -7.20
CA ARG A 38 0.09 1.60 -8.44
C ARG A 38 -0.33 3.06 -8.60
N ALA A 39 -1.34 3.54 -7.87
CA ALA A 39 -1.78 4.93 -7.86
C ALA A 39 -1.15 5.79 -6.74
N LEU A 40 -0.36 5.21 -5.82
CA LEU A 40 0.19 5.93 -4.68
C LEU A 40 1.07 7.11 -5.12
N PRO A 41 0.81 8.34 -4.65
CA PRO A 41 1.76 9.43 -4.84
C PRO A 41 2.99 9.21 -3.96
N GLY A 42 4.15 9.66 -4.44
CA GLY A 42 5.36 9.77 -3.64
C GLY A 42 5.65 11.22 -3.28
N GLU A 43 6.37 11.42 -2.17
CA GLU A 43 6.85 12.74 -1.78
C GLU A 43 8.20 13.03 -2.42
N LEU A 44 8.34 14.23 -2.98
CA LEU A 44 9.62 14.78 -3.41
C LEU A 44 10.36 15.37 -2.21
N GLY A 45 11.68 15.37 -2.26
CA GLY A 45 12.52 15.97 -1.23
C GLY A 45 13.83 15.22 -1.00
N GLY A 46 14.78 15.89 -0.35
CA GLY A 46 16.12 15.33 -0.13
C GLY A 46 16.79 14.99 -1.46
N SER A 47 17.13 13.71 -1.63
CA SER A 47 17.75 13.18 -2.86
C SER A 47 16.75 12.69 -3.92
N ILE A 48 15.44 12.76 -3.65
CA ILE A 48 14.39 12.33 -4.59
C ILE A 48 13.79 13.56 -5.25
N THR A 49 14.09 13.74 -6.53
CA THR A 49 13.61 14.86 -7.36
C THR A 49 12.65 14.43 -8.45
N ASP A 50 12.65 13.15 -8.82
CA ASP A 50 11.78 12.59 -9.85
C ASP A 50 10.47 12.05 -9.24
N PRO A 51 9.28 12.46 -9.72
CA PRO A 51 8.01 11.99 -9.19
C PRO A 51 7.77 10.48 -9.33
N LEU A 52 8.31 9.85 -10.36
CA LEU A 52 8.12 8.41 -10.60
C LEU A 52 9.05 7.60 -9.70
N GLN A 53 10.26 8.09 -9.41
CA GLN A 53 11.13 7.57 -8.35
C GLN A 53 10.48 7.73 -6.97
N ALA A 54 9.86 8.88 -6.70
CA ALA A 54 9.15 9.11 -5.45
C ALA A 54 8.02 8.09 -5.25
N HIS A 55 7.24 7.81 -6.30
CA HIS A 55 6.24 6.76 -6.30
C HIS A 55 6.84 5.39 -5.95
N ILE A 56 7.93 4.99 -6.62
CA ILE A 56 8.63 3.72 -6.33
C ILE A 56 9.14 3.68 -4.88
N SER A 57 9.66 4.78 -4.36
CA SER A 57 10.13 4.90 -2.98
C SER A 57 8.99 4.71 -1.96
N MET A 58 7.85 5.36 -2.19
CA MET A 58 6.66 5.23 -1.34
C MET A 58 6.14 3.79 -1.35
N ARG A 59 5.96 3.23 -2.54
CA ARG A 59 5.44 1.86 -2.69
C ARG A 59 6.38 0.82 -2.08
N ALA A 60 7.69 1.01 -2.20
CA ALA A 60 8.68 0.19 -1.52
C ALA A 60 8.58 0.26 0.01
N ASN A 61 8.30 1.44 0.59
CA ASN A 61 8.10 1.58 2.04
C ASN A 61 6.88 0.78 2.51
N VAL A 62 5.75 0.91 1.81
CA VAL A 62 4.52 0.18 2.11
C VAL A 62 4.75 -1.32 2.03
N LEU A 63 5.33 -1.79 0.92
CA LEU A 63 5.57 -3.22 0.71
C LEU A 63 6.56 -3.81 1.72
N GLN A 64 7.59 -3.05 2.11
CA GLN A 64 8.54 -3.48 3.14
C GLN A 64 7.87 -3.64 4.51
N ALA A 65 6.94 -2.74 4.86
CA ALA A 65 6.14 -2.86 6.07
C ALA A 65 5.24 -4.10 6.02
N ASP A 66 4.58 -4.35 4.88
CA ASP A 66 3.70 -5.49 4.70
C ASP A 66 4.42 -6.83 4.71
N VAL A 67 5.63 -6.91 4.15
CA VAL A 67 6.50 -8.08 4.29
C VAL A 67 6.81 -8.36 5.77
N SER A 68 7.09 -7.32 6.56
CA SER A 68 7.32 -7.46 8.00
C SER A 68 6.06 -7.96 8.73
N THR A 69 4.89 -7.39 8.42
CA THR A 69 3.60 -7.79 8.97
C THR A 69 3.27 -9.24 8.63
N ALA A 70 3.39 -9.64 7.37
CA ALA A 70 3.16 -11.01 6.91
C ALA A 70 4.07 -12.02 7.62
N ARG A 71 5.34 -11.66 7.84
CA ARG A 71 6.30 -12.47 8.60
C ARG A 71 5.93 -12.60 10.08
N ILE A 72 5.57 -11.50 10.74
CA ILE A 72 5.14 -11.51 12.16
C ILE A 72 3.89 -12.39 12.34
N ALA A 73 2.96 -12.29 11.38
CA ALA A 73 1.76 -13.13 11.30
C ALA A 73 2.04 -14.58 10.84
N ARG A 74 3.31 -14.95 10.62
CA ARG A 74 3.77 -16.29 10.20
C ARG A 74 3.15 -16.77 8.87
N ARG A 75 2.73 -15.85 8.00
CA ARG A 75 2.27 -16.16 6.63
C ARG A 75 3.43 -16.48 5.70
N ILE A 76 4.60 -15.89 5.96
CA ILE A 76 5.86 -16.17 5.29
C ILE A 76 6.96 -16.45 6.31
N SER A 77 7.96 -17.23 5.88
CA SER A 77 9.15 -17.51 6.68
C SER A 77 10.10 -16.30 6.77
N GLN A 78 11.03 -16.33 7.73
CA GLN A 78 12.10 -15.33 7.81
C GLN A 78 12.96 -15.29 6.54
N GLN A 79 13.24 -16.45 5.93
CA GLN A 79 14.02 -16.53 4.69
C GLN A 79 13.29 -15.84 3.53
N GLN A 80 11.99 -16.07 3.38
CA GLN A 80 11.17 -15.37 2.37
C GLN A 80 11.14 -13.86 2.64
N ALA A 81 10.97 -13.44 3.90
CA ALA A 81 10.98 -12.02 4.25
C ALA A 81 12.31 -11.34 3.89
N ASN A 82 13.45 -12.02 4.13
CA ASN A 82 14.77 -11.52 3.74
C ASN A 82 14.88 -11.39 2.21
N GLN A 83 14.51 -12.44 1.47
CA GLN A 83 14.53 -12.44 0.02
C GLN A 83 13.66 -11.32 -0.58
N PHE A 84 12.47 -11.09 -0.04
CA PHE A 84 11.59 -10.01 -0.49
C PHE A 84 12.17 -8.64 -0.15
N SER A 85 12.75 -8.46 1.04
CA SER A 85 13.41 -7.21 1.44
C SER A 85 14.59 -6.87 0.53
N GLU A 86 15.41 -7.87 0.17
CA GLU A 86 16.52 -7.70 -0.78
C GLU A 86 16.03 -7.29 -2.17
N ARG A 87 14.97 -7.94 -2.68
CA ARG A 87 14.37 -7.57 -3.97
C ARG A 87 13.81 -6.15 -3.95
N ILE A 88 13.15 -5.73 -2.87
CA ILE A 88 12.66 -4.35 -2.69
C ILE A 88 13.84 -3.38 -2.71
N ALA A 89 14.92 -3.67 -1.98
CA ALA A 89 16.11 -2.84 -1.95
C ALA A 89 16.76 -2.70 -3.34
N GLN A 90 16.83 -3.80 -4.11
CA GLN A 90 17.34 -3.77 -5.48
C GLN A 90 16.52 -2.87 -6.40
N VAL A 91 15.18 -2.92 -6.32
CA VAL A 91 14.31 -2.02 -7.10
C VAL A 91 14.57 -0.55 -6.74
N ARG A 92 14.71 -0.22 -5.45
CA ARG A 92 15.05 1.15 -5.01
C ARG A 92 16.39 1.61 -5.55
N GLN A 93 17.39 0.74 -5.51
CA GLN A 93 18.72 1.08 -6.02
C GLN A 93 18.67 1.32 -7.54
N ARG A 94 18.00 0.44 -8.29
CA ARG A 94 17.86 0.62 -9.74
C ARG A 94 17.11 1.90 -10.10
N SER A 95 16.03 2.24 -9.39
CA SER A 95 15.31 3.50 -9.65
C SER A 95 16.16 4.73 -9.36
N TYR A 96 16.97 4.70 -8.31
CA TYR A 96 17.96 5.74 -8.03
C TYR A 96 19.02 5.83 -9.14
N ASP A 97 19.56 4.70 -9.59
CA ASP A 97 20.59 4.66 -10.62
C ASP A 97 20.08 5.20 -11.96
N PHE A 98 18.84 4.89 -12.34
CA PHE A 98 18.22 5.47 -13.54
C PHE A 98 18.11 6.99 -13.44
N VAL A 99 17.54 7.52 -12.34
CA VAL A 99 17.43 8.97 -12.14
C VAL A 99 18.81 9.63 -12.13
N LYS A 100 19.81 9.00 -11.53
CA LYS A 100 21.18 9.50 -11.52
C LYS A 100 21.81 9.53 -12.92
N GLN A 101 21.52 8.55 -13.76
CA GLN A 101 22.11 8.41 -15.10
C GLN A 101 21.46 9.32 -16.14
N GLN A 102 20.12 9.41 -16.15
CA GLN A 102 19.38 10.12 -17.20
C GLN A 102 18.55 11.30 -16.70
N GLY A 103 18.55 11.55 -15.38
CA GLY A 103 17.86 12.69 -14.75
C GLY A 103 16.39 12.45 -14.41
N PHE A 104 15.81 11.32 -14.83
CA PHE A 104 14.40 10.98 -14.60
C PHE A 104 14.18 9.46 -14.64
N LEU A 105 13.01 9.02 -14.18
CA LEU A 105 12.51 7.66 -14.41
C LEU A 105 11.40 7.71 -15.45
N SER A 106 11.47 6.87 -16.49
CA SER A 106 10.43 6.77 -17.51
C SER A 106 9.20 6.02 -17.01
N ALA A 107 8.08 6.19 -17.71
CA ALA A 107 6.86 5.43 -17.45
C ALA A 107 7.06 3.91 -17.63
N ALA A 108 7.92 3.50 -18.57
CA ALA A 108 8.22 2.09 -18.82
C ALA A 108 9.03 1.46 -17.68
N GLU A 109 10.06 2.16 -17.18
CA GLU A 109 10.86 1.70 -16.05
C GLU A 109 10.02 1.64 -14.77
N ARG A 110 9.20 2.67 -14.50
CA ARG A 110 8.22 2.63 -13.40
C ARG A 110 7.33 1.40 -13.51
N ALA A 111 6.69 1.18 -14.66
CA ALA A 111 5.79 0.05 -14.84
C ALA A 111 6.50 -1.31 -14.66
N SER A 112 7.79 -1.38 -14.99
CA SER A 112 8.60 -2.58 -14.74
C SER A 112 8.83 -2.82 -13.25
N PHE A 113 9.23 -1.79 -12.51
CA PHE A 113 9.40 -1.87 -11.06
C PHE A 113 8.09 -2.14 -10.33
N ASP A 114 6.99 -1.59 -10.83
CA ASP A 114 5.67 -1.86 -10.29
C ASP A 114 5.32 -3.35 -10.37
N ARG A 115 5.61 -4.02 -11.50
CA ARG A 115 5.42 -5.47 -11.66
C ARG A 115 6.29 -6.29 -10.71
N GLU A 116 7.50 -5.83 -10.41
CA GLU A 116 8.35 -6.51 -9.43
C GLU A 116 7.76 -6.46 -8.02
N PHE A 117 7.21 -5.31 -7.63
CA PHE A 117 6.48 -5.17 -6.37
C PHE A 117 5.18 -5.97 -6.37
N ASP A 118 4.43 -6.00 -7.47
CA ASP A 118 3.21 -6.82 -7.61
C ASP A 118 3.53 -8.30 -7.35
N GLY A 119 4.61 -8.83 -7.95
CA GLY A 119 5.00 -10.22 -7.77
C GLY A 119 5.46 -10.58 -6.34
N ILE A 120 5.79 -9.60 -5.50
CA ILE A 120 6.02 -9.81 -4.06
C ILE A 120 4.69 -9.73 -3.31
N ALA A 121 3.88 -8.70 -3.60
CA ALA A 121 2.55 -8.53 -3.03
C ALA A 121 1.69 -9.78 -3.22
N GLU A 122 1.65 -10.33 -4.43
CA GLU A 122 0.95 -11.58 -4.76
C GLU A 122 1.37 -12.77 -3.90
N GLN A 123 2.60 -12.79 -3.37
CA GLN A 123 3.07 -13.88 -2.51
C GLN A 123 2.67 -13.70 -1.05
N ILE A 124 2.61 -12.47 -0.56
CA ILE A 124 2.23 -12.17 0.83
C ILE A 124 0.71 -11.97 1.01
N CYS A 125 -0.02 -11.75 -0.08
CA CYS A 125 -1.46 -11.53 -0.12
C CYS A 125 -2.28 -12.79 -0.41
N LYS A 126 -1.64 -13.96 -0.59
CA LYS A 126 -2.39 -15.20 -0.79
C LYS A 126 -3.22 -15.50 0.45
N PRO A 127 -4.43 -16.04 0.30
CA PRO A 127 -5.17 -16.57 1.44
C PRO A 127 -4.35 -17.70 2.09
N HIS A 128 -4.25 -17.70 3.43
CA HIS A 128 -3.76 -18.86 4.19
C HIS A 128 -4.73 -19.25 5.29
#